data_AF-A0A2G6HU58-F1
#
_entry.id   AF-A0A2G6HU58-F1
#
_cell.length_a   1.000
_cell.length_b   1.000
_cell.length_c   1.000
_cell.angle_alpha   90.00
_cell.angle_beta   90.00
_cell.angle_gamma   90.00
#
_symmetry.space_group_name_H-M   'P 1'
#
loop_
_entity.id
_entity.type
_entity.pdbx_description
1 polymer ?
#
loop_
_entity_poly.entity_id
_entity_poly.type
_entity_poly.pdbx_seq_one_letter_code
_entity_poly.pdbx_strand_id
1 'polypeptide(L)'
;MQRAGTQKRKMKRKTGKQAGMFRATAERTRLLSSSFSSMKSPESQRTSIQRNSTAFEWSFPFTAVGTWIEEAANTGTSLMINRKGTAIPGSRRGNILLTVLWIIVALVIITLGLIQSSRMDIERTRLLKEKTKAYWLARAGIEKTKFDFAATRNRAEEEFKPKTKYAYEFDEGYCICYIESESAKMPVNSQNRDLWNQALSLFTEDEMEREAIIDAILDWTDEDDERNPMGVEGEYYSTLTPSYEPRNGPFLSVEEIMLVKGVSEEMYHGGFSEGARGPGLKDILGMSPPNITHFDINSCSREILVAFLEVSDEEAQEIIDAREEKAFENVQEAGSLISLEATDKLSKFFTIKSGNHFTIKSTGFIFDSPVRYTVEEEVRYIGGQKVYSIISHKDFTLEHADEADPRNENDDEL
;
A
#
# COMPACT_ATOMS: atom_id res chain seq x y z
N MET A 1 58.64 28.38 1.62
CA MET A 1 57.79 28.32 0.40
C MET A 1 57.53 26.92 -0.17
N GLN A 2 58.24 25.84 0.22
CA GLN A 2 58.02 24.49 -0.36
C GLN A 2 56.80 23.70 0.18
N ARG A 3 56.22 24.05 1.35
CA ARG A 3 55.05 23.32 1.92
C ARG A 3 53.69 23.72 1.30
N ALA A 4 53.57 24.93 0.74
CA ALA A 4 52.32 25.40 0.12
C ALA A 4 52.05 24.81 -1.28
N GLY A 5 53.11 24.46 -2.02
CA GLY A 5 52.98 23.83 -3.35
C GLY A 5 52.44 22.40 -3.30
N THR A 6 52.74 21.66 -2.23
CA THR A 6 52.34 20.26 -2.06
C THR A 6 50.87 20.10 -1.68
N GLN A 7 50.31 21.05 -0.91
CA GLN A 7 48.88 21.08 -0.58
C GLN A 7 47.99 21.46 -1.78
N LYS A 8 48.39 22.46 -2.59
CA LYS A 8 47.66 22.81 -3.83
C LYS A 8 47.66 21.67 -4.85
N ARG A 9 48.76 20.91 -4.97
CA ARG A 9 48.81 19.70 -5.83
C ARG A 9 47.94 18.55 -5.31
N LYS A 10 47.82 18.36 -3.98
CA LYS A 10 46.90 17.35 -3.40
C LYS A 10 45.43 17.73 -3.57
N MET A 11 45.06 19.00 -3.42
CA MET A 11 43.67 19.46 -3.66
C MET A 11 43.26 19.31 -5.13
N LYS A 12 44.09 19.75 -6.10
CA LYS A 12 43.80 19.59 -7.54
C LYS A 12 43.68 18.12 -7.97
N ARG A 13 44.43 17.21 -7.36
CA ARG A 13 44.29 15.77 -7.60
C ARG A 13 43.02 15.18 -7.00
N LYS A 14 42.51 15.72 -5.88
CA LYS A 14 41.27 15.26 -5.23
C LYS A 14 40.03 15.73 -5.99
N THR A 15 40.01 16.99 -6.44
CA THR A 15 38.93 17.53 -7.27
C THR A 15 38.90 16.91 -8.67
N GLY A 16 40.06 16.62 -9.27
CA GLY A 16 40.12 15.87 -10.53
C GLY A 16 39.63 14.43 -10.42
N LYS A 17 39.84 13.76 -9.26
CA LYS A 17 39.32 12.40 -9.00
C LYS A 17 37.80 12.40 -8.74
N GLN A 18 37.27 13.41 -8.06
CA GLN A 18 35.82 13.54 -7.84
C GLN A 18 35.09 13.91 -9.14
N ALA A 19 35.60 14.86 -9.93
CA ALA A 19 35.01 15.20 -11.23
C ALA A 19 35.05 14.03 -12.23
N GLY A 20 36.10 13.20 -12.19
CA GLY A 20 36.18 11.96 -12.97
C GLY A 20 35.21 10.87 -12.51
N MET A 21 34.89 10.82 -11.20
CA MET A 21 33.92 9.88 -10.64
C MET A 21 32.48 10.28 -11.02
N PHE A 22 32.13 11.57 -10.96
CA PHE A 22 30.82 12.08 -11.39
C PHE A 22 30.57 11.94 -12.90
N ARG A 23 31.60 12.12 -13.74
CA ARG A 23 31.49 11.82 -15.19
C ARG A 23 31.29 10.32 -15.45
N ALA A 24 31.97 9.45 -14.70
CA ALA A 24 31.80 8.00 -14.83
C ALA A 24 30.42 7.53 -14.34
N THR A 25 29.82 8.17 -13.32
CA THR A 25 28.46 7.86 -12.86
C THR A 25 27.41 8.33 -13.86
N ALA A 26 27.54 9.55 -14.40
CA ALA A 26 26.61 10.10 -15.39
C ALA A 26 26.70 9.38 -16.75
N GLU A 27 27.89 8.95 -17.19
CA GLU A 27 28.04 8.10 -18.37
C GLU A 27 27.50 6.68 -18.13
N ARG A 28 27.55 6.16 -16.88
CA ARG A 28 26.90 4.88 -16.52
C ARG A 28 25.37 4.98 -16.55
N THR A 29 24.77 6.05 -16.05
CA THR A 29 23.30 6.26 -16.15
C THR A 29 22.85 6.41 -17.60
N ARG A 30 23.66 7.06 -18.45
CA ARG A 30 23.38 7.22 -19.89
C ARG A 30 23.58 5.92 -20.70
N LEU A 31 24.54 5.09 -20.30
CA LEU A 31 24.75 3.77 -20.92
C LEU A 31 23.68 2.76 -20.49
N LEU A 32 23.20 2.84 -19.24
CA LEU A 32 22.09 2.03 -18.75
C LEU A 32 20.82 2.35 -19.55
N SER A 33 20.43 3.62 -19.72
CA SER A 33 19.24 3.96 -20.53
C SER A 33 19.35 3.52 -22.00
N SER A 34 20.55 3.53 -22.58
CA SER A 34 20.77 3.06 -23.97
C SER A 34 20.79 1.54 -24.14
N SER A 35 21.19 0.79 -23.12
CA SER A 35 21.23 -0.68 -23.16
C SER A 35 19.87 -1.33 -22.85
N PHE A 36 18.94 -0.60 -22.22
CA PHE A 36 17.57 -1.07 -22.00
C PHE A 36 16.70 -1.09 -23.27
N SER A 37 17.07 -0.34 -24.33
CA SER A 37 16.31 -0.28 -25.59
C SER A 37 16.48 -1.52 -26.50
N SER A 38 17.46 -2.41 -26.25
CA SER A 38 17.77 -3.53 -27.16
C SER A 38 17.37 -4.93 -26.69
N MET A 39 16.61 -5.08 -25.61
CA MET A 39 16.09 -6.39 -25.17
C MET A 39 14.58 -6.49 -25.46
N LYS A 40 14.23 -6.89 -26.69
CA LYS A 40 12.88 -7.39 -26.99
C LYS A 40 12.63 -8.66 -26.16
N SER A 41 11.51 -8.67 -25.44
CA SER A 41 11.05 -9.84 -24.68
C SER A 41 10.72 -11.01 -25.63
N PRO A 42 10.88 -12.27 -25.21
CA PRO A 42 10.23 -13.40 -25.86
C PRO A 42 8.74 -13.37 -25.50
N GLU A 43 7.87 -13.36 -26.50
CA GLU A 43 6.42 -13.57 -26.35
C GLU A 43 6.14 -14.83 -25.51
N SER A 44 5.69 -14.65 -24.27
CA SER A 44 5.14 -15.75 -23.48
C SER A 44 3.68 -15.94 -23.86
N GLN A 45 3.38 -17.05 -24.53
CA GLN A 45 2.02 -17.49 -24.78
C GLN A 45 1.23 -17.61 -23.47
N ARG A 46 0.13 -16.87 -23.40
CA ARG A 46 -0.85 -16.90 -22.31
C ARG A 46 -1.60 -18.23 -22.33
N THR A 47 -1.48 -19.02 -21.27
CA THR A 47 -2.50 -20.02 -20.91
C THR A 47 -3.22 -19.53 -19.67
N SER A 48 -4.47 -19.10 -19.86
CA SER A 48 -5.42 -18.78 -18.80
C SER A 48 -5.72 -20.02 -17.97
N ILE A 49 -5.29 -20.04 -16.71
CA ILE A 49 -5.75 -21.04 -15.74
C ILE A 49 -6.84 -20.38 -14.90
N GLN A 50 -8.09 -20.73 -15.19
CA GLN A 50 -9.20 -20.43 -14.28
C GLN A 50 -8.99 -21.20 -12.98
N ARG A 51 -8.90 -20.48 -11.85
CA ARG A 51 -8.92 -21.05 -10.51
C ARG A 51 -10.36 -21.40 -10.15
N ASN A 52 -10.75 -22.65 -10.36
CA ASN A 52 -11.87 -23.22 -9.63
C ASN A 52 -11.41 -23.60 -8.22
N SER A 53 -11.89 -22.85 -7.23
CA SER A 53 -11.79 -23.20 -5.82
C SER A 53 -12.72 -24.38 -5.52
N THR A 54 -12.21 -25.60 -5.67
CA THR A 54 -12.75 -26.75 -4.96
C THR A 54 -11.79 -27.07 -3.83
N ALA A 55 -12.23 -26.89 -2.59
CA ALA A 55 -11.60 -27.49 -1.43
C ALA A 55 -11.65 -29.01 -1.65
N PHE A 56 -10.55 -29.59 -2.12
CA PHE A 56 -10.43 -31.03 -2.28
C PHE A 56 -10.09 -31.62 -0.92
N GLU A 57 -11.13 -31.81 -0.10
CA GLU A 57 -11.04 -32.59 1.14
C GLU A 57 -10.66 -34.03 0.78
N TRP A 58 -9.44 -34.44 1.14
CA TRP A 58 -9.04 -35.84 1.07
C TRP A 58 -9.73 -36.61 2.20
N SER A 59 -10.95 -37.09 1.96
CA SER A 59 -11.55 -38.17 2.74
C SER A 59 -10.99 -39.50 2.25
N PHE A 60 -9.78 -39.87 2.68
CA PHE A 60 -9.29 -41.23 2.48
C PHE A 60 -9.98 -42.20 3.44
N PRO A 61 -10.69 -43.23 2.97
CA PRO A 61 -11.38 -44.17 3.83
C PRO A 61 -10.36 -45.19 4.35
N PHE A 62 -9.71 -44.90 5.49
CA PHE A 62 -8.85 -45.87 6.17
C PHE A 62 -9.59 -47.15 6.58
N THR A 63 -10.93 -47.13 6.65
CA THR A 63 -11.78 -48.28 6.98
C THR A 63 -11.92 -49.30 5.84
N ALA A 64 -11.75 -48.89 4.57
CA ALA A 64 -11.90 -49.79 3.43
C ALA A 64 -10.67 -50.67 3.18
N VAL A 65 -9.49 -50.30 3.67
CA VAL A 65 -8.28 -51.10 3.46
C VAL A 65 -8.24 -52.32 4.40
N GLY A 66 -8.82 -52.22 5.60
CA GLY A 66 -8.85 -53.31 6.57
C GLY A 66 -9.75 -54.48 6.17
N THR A 67 -10.93 -54.22 5.61
CA THR A 67 -11.91 -55.25 5.24
C THR A 67 -11.48 -56.07 4.01
N TRP A 68 -10.77 -55.45 3.07
CA TRP A 68 -10.33 -56.12 1.84
C TRP A 68 -9.09 -57.02 2.02
N ILE A 69 -8.24 -56.73 3.02
CA ILE A 69 -7.08 -57.58 3.35
C ILE A 69 -7.52 -58.92 3.96
N GLU A 70 -8.58 -58.93 4.79
CA GLU A 70 -9.15 -60.17 5.34
C GLU A 70 -9.79 -61.06 4.26
N GLU A 71 -10.45 -60.48 3.27
CA GLU A 71 -11.15 -61.23 2.22
C GLU A 71 -10.19 -61.83 1.16
N ALA A 72 -9.08 -61.14 0.87
CA ALA A 72 -8.01 -61.66 0.01
C ALA A 72 -7.18 -62.78 0.67
N ALA A 73 -7.08 -62.80 2.01
CA ALA A 73 -6.41 -63.87 2.75
C ALA A 73 -7.22 -65.19 2.75
N ASN A 74 -8.55 -65.10 2.74
CA ASN A 74 -9.45 -66.25 2.87
C ASN A 74 -9.80 -66.97 1.54
N THR A 75 -9.53 -66.38 0.38
CA THR A 75 -9.95 -66.91 -0.94
C THR A 75 -8.94 -67.87 -1.61
N GLY A 76 -7.81 -68.18 -0.94
CA GLY A 76 -6.65 -68.85 -1.55
C GLY A 76 -6.41 -70.34 -1.27
N THR A 77 -7.40 -71.14 -0.86
CA THR A 77 -7.22 -72.60 -0.65
C THR A 77 -7.99 -73.44 -1.68
N SER A 78 -7.37 -73.75 -2.81
CA SER A 78 -7.85 -74.76 -3.75
C SER A 78 -7.25 -76.13 -3.41
N LEU A 79 -8.09 -77.07 -2.97
CA LEU A 79 -7.73 -78.46 -2.68
C LEU A 79 -7.90 -79.30 -3.96
N MET A 80 -6.80 -79.60 -4.65
CA MET A 80 -6.79 -80.60 -5.72
C MET A 80 -6.60 -82.00 -5.13
N ILE A 81 -7.54 -82.91 -5.45
CA ILE A 81 -7.58 -84.30 -4.98
C ILE A 81 -7.12 -85.22 -6.11
N ASN A 82 -6.09 -86.04 -5.87
CA ASN A 82 -5.72 -87.11 -6.81
C ASN A 82 -6.70 -88.30 -6.67
N ARG A 83 -6.85 -89.12 -7.72
CA ARG A 83 -7.69 -90.32 -7.84
C ARG A 83 -7.49 -91.40 -6.73
N LYS A 84 -6.59 -91.19 -5.76
CA LYS A 84 -6.41 -92.01 -4.54
C LYS A 84 -6.81 -91.29 -3.23
N GLY A 85 -7.48 -90.14 -3.28
CA GLY A 85 -8.08 -89.48 -2.11
C GLY A 85 -7.11 -88.76 -1.17
N THR A 86 -5.87 -88.50 -1.59
CA THR A 86 -4.91 -87.69 -0.83
C THR A 86 -4.85 -86.26 -1.37
N ALA A 87 -4.97 -85.29 -0.46
CA ALA A 87 -4.83 -83.86 -0.74
C ALA A 87 -3.37 -83.56 -1.13
N ILE A 88 -3.15 -83.01 -2.32
CA ILE A 88 -1.85 -82.42 -2.67
C ILE A 88 -1.90 -80.97 -2.16
N PRO A 89 -0.98 -80.53 -1.28
CA PRO A 89 -0.94 -79.14 -0.85
C PRO A 89 -0.61 -78.27 -2.07
N GLY A 90 -1.63 -77.62 -2.65
CA GLY A 90 -1.46 -76.60 -3.66
C GLY A 90 -0.54 -75.52 -3.10
N SER A 91 0.56 -75.24 -3.81
CA SER A 91 1.63 -74.39 -3.30
C SER A 91 1.10 -73.02 -2.88
N ARG A 92 1.24 -72.69 -1.58
CA ARG A 92 1.08 -71.34 -0.98
C ARG A 92 2.13 -70.32 -1.48
N ARG A 93 2.50 -70.38 -2.77
CA ARG A 93 3.57 -69.58 -3.37
C ARG A 93 3.05 -68.46 -4.30
N GLY A 94 1.73 -68.36 -4.51
CA GLY A 94 1.11 -67.32 -5.35
C GLY A 94 0.67 -66.04 -4.62
N ASN A 95 0.33 -66.11 -3.32
CA ASN A 95 -0.26 -64.97 -2.61
C ASN A 95 0.79 -63.98 -2.06
N ILE A 96 2.00 -64.44 -1.79
CA ILE A 96 3.09 -63.60 -1.24
C ILE A 96 3.44 -62.48 -2.21
N LEU A 97 3.46 -62.77 -3.52
CA LEU A 97 3.76 -61.78 -4.55
C LEU A 97 2.71 -60.66 -4.58
N LEU A 98 1.43 -61.01 -4.41
CA LEU A 98 0.33 -60.04 -4.41
C LEU A 98 0.43 -59.13 -3.17
N THR A 99 0.68 -59.68 -1.99
CA THR A 99 0.88 -58.90 -0.77
C THR A 99 2.08 -57.96 -0.88
N VAL A 100 3.21 -58.45 -1.41
CA VAL A 100 4.41 -57.63 -1.64
C VAL A 100 4.14 -56.52 -2.66
N LEU A 101 3.42 -56.82 -3.75
CA LEU A 101 3.05 -55.83 -4.75
C LEU A 101 2.17 -54.73 -4.14
N TRP A 102 1.19 -55.09 -3.31
CA TRP A 102 0.34 -54.10 -2.63
C TRP A 102 1.11 -53.25 -1.62
N ILE A 103 2.07 -53.82 -0.89
CA ILE A 103 2.95 -53.07 0.00
C ILE A 103 3.78 -52.07 -0.82
N ILE A 104 4.31 -52.48 -1.97
CA ILE A 104 5.06 -51.59 -2.86
C ILE A 104 4.16 -50.46 -3.38
N VAL A 105 2.95 -50.76 -3.83
CA VAL A 105 1.99 -49.75 -4.31
C VAL A 105 1.65 -48.74 -3.20
N ALA A 106 1.35 -49.20 -1.99
CA ALA A 106 1.08 -48.33 -0.85
C ALA A 106 2.30 -47.45 -0.51
N LEU A 107 3.51 -48.02 -0.54
CA LEU A 107 4.76 -47.30 -0.31
C LEU A 107 5.02 -46.24 -1.39
N VAL A 108 4.73 -46.54 -2.66
CA VAL A 108 4.82 -45.58 -3.77
C VAL A 108 3.84 -44.41 -3.56
N ILE A 109 2.60 -44.66 -3.15
CA ILE A 109 1.62 -43.60 -2.90
C ILE A 109 2.08 -42.68 -1.76
N ILE A 110 2.54 -43.25 -0.64
CA ILE A 110 3.03 -42.48 0.52
C ILE A 110 4.25 -41.64 0.12
N THR A 111 5.22 -42.23 -0.59
CA THR A 111 6.42 -41.51 -1.02
C THR A 111 6.09 -40.37 -1.99
N LEU A 112 5.15 -40.57 -2.91
CA LEU A 112 4.67 -39.49 -3.80
C LEU A 112 4.00 -38.35 -3.02
N GLY A 113 3.15 -38.68 -2.03
CA GLY A 113 2.53 -37.68 -1.16
C GLY A 113 3.56 -36.85 -0.39
N LEU A 114 4.59 -37.50 0.17
CA LEU A 114 5.70 -36.83 0.86
C LEU A 114 6.50 -35.92 -0.07
N ILE A 115 6.76 -36.34 -1.32
CA ILE A 115 7.47 -35.51 -2.31
C ILE A 115 6.66 -34.25 -2.62
N GLN A 116 5.34 -34.37 -2.81
CA GLN A 116 4.48 -33.22 -3.07
C GLN A 116 4.44 -32.26 -1.87
N SER A 117 4.24 -32.78 -0.65
CA SER A 117 4.27 -31.97 0.58
C SER A 117 5.60 -31.24 0.72
N SER A 118 6.72 -31.94 0.55
CA SER A 118 8.06 -31.34 0.67
C SER A 118 8.30 -30.23 -0.35
N ARG A 119 7.83 -30.39 -1.59
CA ARG A 119 7.91 -29.32 -2.60
C ARG A 119 7.10 -28.10 -2.20
N MET A 120 5.88 -28.29 -1.68
CA MET A 120 5.06 -27.18 -1.19
C MET A 120 5.71 -26.45 -0.01
N ASP A 121 6.29 -27.19 0.94
CA ASP A 121 6.94 -26.61 2.10
C ASP A 121 8.21 -25.84 1.74
N ILE A 122 8.97 -26.31 0.74
CA ILE A 122 10.12 -25.58 0.18
C ILE A 122 9.67 -24.26 -0.44
N GLU A 123 8.64 -24.26 -1.29
CA GLU A 123 8.15 -23.04 -1.93
C GLU A 123 7.56 -22.04 -0.91
N ARG A 124 6.83 -22.53 0.09
CA ARG A 124 6.32 -21.68 1.19
C ARG A 124 7.46 -21.05 1.98
N THR A 125 8.48 -21.83 2.32
CA THR A 125 9.65 -21.34 3.07
C THR A 125 10.42 -20.31 2.25
N ARG A 126 10.57 -20.55 0.95
CA ARG A 126 11.19 -19.60 0.01
C ARG A 126 10.41 -18.29 -0.02
N LEU A 127 9.09 -18.34 -0.24
CA LEU A 127 8.24 -17.15 -0.30
C LEU A 127 8.23 -16.40 1.03
N LEU A 128 8.19 -17.10 2.17
CA LEU A 128 8.26 -16.47 3.48
C LEU A 128 9.58 -15.73 3.66
N LYS A 129 10.70 -16.36 3.30
CA LYS A 129 12.03 -15.73 3.34
C LYS A 129 12.10 -14.50 2.43
N GLU A 130 11.58 -14.59 1.21
CA GLU A 130 11.52 -13.46 0.27
C GLU A 130 10.61 -12.34 0.81
N LYS A 131 9.44 -12.65 1.38
CA LYS A 131 8.57 -11.64 2.01
C LYS A 131 9.26 -10.93 3.17
N THR A 132 9.91 -11.68 4.06
CA THR A 132 10.67 -11.09 5.18
C THR A 132 11.80 -10.18 4.67
N LYS A 133 12.53 -10.59 3.63
CA LYS A 133 13.57 -9.74 3.02
C LYS A 133 12.98 -8.46 2.42
N ALA A 134 11.89 -8.58 1.66
CA ALA A 134 11.21 -7.43 1.06
C ALA A 134 10.68 -6.46 2.12
N TYR A 135 10.12 -6.97 3.23
CA TYR A 135 9.73 -6.16 4.39
C TYR A 135 10.92 -5.35 4.95
N TRP A 136 12.07 -5.99 5.16
CA TRP A 136 13.24 -5.29 5.69
C TRP A 136 13.85 -4.30 4.70
N LEU A 137 13.77 -4.56 3.39
CA LEU A 137 14.12 -3.58 2.36
C LEU A 137 13.19 -2.36 2.41
N ALA A 138 11.88 -2.59 2.52
CA ALA A 138 10.89 -1.51 2.68
C ALA A 138 11.17 -0.69 3.94
N ARG A 139 11.39 -1.36 5.08
CA ARG A 139 11.74 -0.71 6.35
C ARG A 139 13.03 0.10 6.25
N ALA A 140 14.07 -0.43 5.62
CA ALA A 140 15.32 0.28 5.41
C ALA A 140 15.12 1.54 4.55
N GLY A 141 14.23 1.46 3.54
CA GLY A 141 13.79 2.61 2.76
C GLY A 141 13.18 3.73 3.59
N ILE A 142 12.29 3.40 4.53
CA ILE A 142 11.69 4.40 5.42
C ILE A 142 12.76 5.09 6.27
N GLU A 143 13.65 4.34 6.91
CA GLU A 143 14.69 4.91 7.77
C GLU A 143 15.68 5.77 6.97
N LYS A 144 16.03 5.36 5.74
CA LYS A 144 16.88 6.15 4.85
C LYS A 144 16.19 7.44 4.39
N THR A 145 14.91 7.35 4.06
CA THR A 145 14.06 8.50 3.71
C THR A 145 13.99 9.50 4.85
N LYS A 146 13.75 9.05 6.10
CA LYS A 146 13.81 9.92 7.29
C LYS A 146 15.16 10.61 7.44
N PHE A 147 16.26 9.87 7.24
CA PHE A 147 17.60 10.41 7.38
C PHE A 147 17.93 11.49 6.35
N ASP A 148 17.57 11.24 5.08
CA ASP A 148 17.78 12.13 3.94
C ASP A 148 16.85 13.34 4.04
N PHE A 149 15.57 13.13 4.33
CA PHE A 149 14.59 14.22 4.54
C PHE A 149 15.00 15.16 5.68
N ALA A 150 15.46 14.62 6.82
CA ALA A 150 15.99 15.44 7.90
C ALA A 150 17.26 16.20 7.52
N ALA A 151 18.08 15.66 6.60
CA ALA A 151 19.29 16.33 6.13
C ALA A 151 18.94 17.50 5.19
N THR A 152 18.01 17.28 4.26
CA THR A 152 17.50 18.29 3.32
C THR A 152 16.78 19.43 4.06
N ARG A 153 15.90 19.14 5.03
CA ARG A 153 15.21 20.19 5.80
C ARG A 153 16.17 21.10 6.58
N ASN A 154 17.34 20.60 6.99
CA ASN A 154 18.36 21.40 7.68
C ASN A 154 19.29 22.17 6.72
N ARG A 155 19.28 21.82 5.44
CA ARG A 155 20.14 22.35 4.39
C ARG A 155 19.21 22.99 3.37
N ALA A 156 18.83 24.25 3.60
CA ALA A 156 17.83 25.03 2.84
C ALA A 156 18.11 25.23 1.33
N GLU A 157 18.87 24.33 0.69
CA GLU A 157 19.33 24.39 -0.70
C GLU A 157 18.76 23.28 -1.60
N GLU A 158 18.16 22.21 -1.06
CA GLU A 158 17.45 21.20 -1.86
C GLU A 158 15.94 21.38 -1.68
N GLU A 159 15.31 21.95 -2.70
CA GLU A 159 13.85 22.07 -2.82
C GLU A 159 13.21 20.69 -2.66
N PHE A 160 12.46 20.51 -1.57
CA PHE A 160 11.58 19.36 -1.44
C PHE A 160 10.49 19.49 -2.50
N LYS A 161 10.56 18.66 -3.54
CA LYS A 161 9.49 18.54 -4.52
C LYS A 161 8.43 17.55 -3.98
N PRO A 162 7.16 17.98 -3.82
CA PRO A 162 6.08 17.10 -3.40
C PRO A 162 5.95 15.90 -4.35
N LYS A 163 5.54 14.73 -3.84
CA LYS A 163 5.42 13.46 -4.58
C LYS A 163 6.70 12.90 -5.21
N THR A 164 7.89 13.38 -4.82
CA THR A 164 9.15 12.81 -5.34
C THR A 164 9.34 11.36 -4.88
N LYS A 165 9.49 10.45 -5.85
CA LYS A 165 9.85 9.04 -5.61
C LYS A 165 11.36 8.94 -5.30
N TYR A 166 11.71 8.40 -4.14
CA TYR A 166 13.08 8.11 -3.73
C TYR A 166 13.37 6.63 -3.92
N ALA A 167 14.34 6.30 -4.79
CA ALA A 167 14.79 4.93 -4.99
C ALA A 167 16.11 4.68 -4.24
N TYR A 168 16.16 3.61 -3.44
CA TYR A 168 17.37 3.18 -2.76
C TYR A 168 17.72 1.75 -3.12
N GLU A 169 18.92 1.55 -3.66
CA GLU A 169 19.45 0.23 -3.99
C GLU A 169 20.24 -0.35 -2.82
N PHE A 170 20.09 -1.66 -2.61
CA PHE A 170 20.77 -2.50 -1.64
C PHE A 170 21.33 -3.74 -2.34
N ASP A 171 22.13 -4.54 -1.64
CA ASP A 171 22.83 -5.69 -2.23
C ASP A 171 21.91 -6.76 -2.83
N GLU A 172 20.73 -6.99 -2.24
CA GLU A 172 19.79 -8.05 -2.64
C GLU A 172 18.49 -7.53 -3.28
N GLY A 173 18.36 -6.21 -3.44
CA GLY A 173 17.13 -5.60 -3.93
C GLY A 173 17.15 -4.08 -3.82
N TYR A 174 16.02 -3.46 -4.03
CA TYR A 174 15.86 -2.01 -3.89
C TYR A 174 14.56 -1.70 -3.18
N CYS A 175 14.40 -0.45 -2.75
CA CYS A 175 13.11 0.04 -2.30
C CYS A 175 12.77 1.36 -3.00
N ILE A 176 11.47 1.62 -3.11
CA ILE A 176 10.93 2.86 -3.61
C ILE A 176 10.13 3.48 -2.49
N CYS A 177 10.45 4.71 -2.14
CA CYS A 177 9.81 5.45 -1.08
C CYS A 177 9.16 6.70 -1.63
N TYR A 178 8.04 7.09 -1.06
CA TYR A 178 7.43 8.38 -1.29
C TYR A 178 7.08 9.03 0.03
N ILE A 179 7.14 10.36 0.06
CA ILE A 179 6.77 11.18 1.22
C ILE A 179 5.57 12.01 0.82
N GLU A 180 4.50 11.90 1.58
CA GLU A 180 3.32 12.75 1.46
C GLU A 180 3.18 13.60 2.72
N SER A 181 2.79 14.86 2.55
CA SER A 181 2.46 15.70 3.69
C SER A 181 1.06 15.34 4.20
N GLU A 182 0.92 15.17 5.51
CA GLU A 182 -0.39 15.00 6.15
C GLU A 182 -1.26 16.27 6.03
N SER A 183 -0.68 17.40 5.62
CA SER A 183 -1.40 18.64 5.33
C SER A 183 -1.93 18.72 3.90
N ALA A 184 -1.85 17.62 3.13
CA ALA A 184 -2.35 17.58 1.76
C ALA A 184 -3.86 17.28 1.68
N LYS A 185 -4.44 16.74 2.75
CA LYS A 185 -5.85 16.38 2.88
C LYS A 185 -6.44 16.93 4.18
N MET A 186 -7.76 17.02 4.23
CA MET A 186 -8.51 17.37 5.42
C MET A 186 -8.57 16.18 6.39
N PRO A 187 -8.18 16.36 7.67
CA PRO A 187 -8.36 15.33 8.68
C PRO A 187 -9.84 14.96 8.85
N VAL A 188 -10.17 13.67 8.66
CA VAL A 188 -11.52 13.15 8.93
C VAL A 188 -11.89 13.24 10.42
N ASN A 189 -10.89 13.31 11.30
CA ASN A 189 -11.10 13.51 12.74
C ASN A 189 -11.05 14.99 13.17
N SER A 190 -11.09 15.93 12.22
CA SER A 190 -11.06 17.36 12.51
C SER A 190 -12.24 17.76 13.39
N GLN A 191 -11.94 18.46 14.48
CA GLN A 191 -12.93 19.08 15.38
C GLN A 191 -13.25 20.53 14.96
N ASN A 192 -12.69 20.98 13.83
CA ASN A 192 -12.89 22.33 13.33
C ASN A 192 -14.12 22.39 12.41
N ARG A 193 -15.20 23.00 12.90
CA ARG A 193 -16.46 23.20 12.16
C ARG A 193 -16.28 23.99 10.87
N ASP A 194 -15.39 24.98 10.85
CA ASP A 194 -15.14 25.78 9.64
C ASP A 194 -14.57 24.92 8.51
N LEU A 195 -13.74 23.92 8.83
CA LEU A 195 -13.21 23.00 7.81
C LEU A 195 -14.32 22.12 7.24
N TRP A 196 -15.20 21.60 8.10
CA TRP A 196 -16.33 20.80 7.65
C TRP A 196 -17.35 21.61 6.85
N ASN A 197 -17.64 22.84 7.27
CA ASN A 197 -18.55 23.72 6.53
C ASN A 197 -18.01 23.98 5.11
N GLN A 198 -16.71 24.29 5.01
CA GLN A 198 -16.06 24.50 3.71
C GLN A 198 -15.97 23.21 2.87
N ALA A 199 -15.75 22.05 3.48
CA ALA A 199 -15.74 20.79 2.74
C ALA A 199 -17.14 20.40 2.23
N LEU A 200 -18.18 20.65 3.02
CA LEU A 200 -19.55 20.29 2.69
C LEU A 200 -20.25 21.28 1.75
N SER A 201 -19.73 22.52 1.63
CA SER A 201 -20.25 23.51 0.67
C SER A 201 -20.13 23.05 -0.79
N LEU A 202 -19.22 22.11 -1.08
CA LEU A 202 -19.12 21.46 -2.38
C LEU A 202 -20.34 20.62 -2.76
N PHE A 203 -21.11 20.13 -1.78
CA PHE A 203 -22.15 19.14 -2.01
C PHE A 203 -23.57 19.65 -1.78
N THR A 204 -23.73 20.64 -0.90
CA THR A 204 -25.03 21.25 -0.66
C THR A 204 -24.87 22.73 -0.33
N GLU A 205 -25.70 23.57 -0.95
CA GLU A 205 -25.80 25.00 -0.64
C GLU A 205 -26.65 25.26 0.61
N ASP A 206 -27.46 24.29 1.06
CA ASP A 206 -28.32 24.42 2.24
C ASP A 206 -27.49 24.40 3.54
N GLU A 207 -27.38 25.56 4.19
CA GLU A 207 -26.68 25.72 5.46
C GLU A 207 -27.26 24.84 6.57
N MET A 208 -28.60 24.65 6.62
CA MET A 208 -29.21 23.82 7.66
C MET A 208 -28.87 22.34 7.47
N GLU A 209 -28.78 21.89 6.22
CA GLU A 209 -28.33 20.53 5.90
C GLU A 209 -26.86 20.35 6.27
N ARG A 210 -25.98 21.31 5.92
CA ARG A 210 -24.57 21.26 6.30
C ARG A 210 -24.39 21.22 7.82
N GLU A 211 -25.03 22.13 8.55
CA GLU A 211 -24.92 22.18 10.02
C GLU A 211 -25.42 20.88 10.67
N ALA A 212 -26.49 20.26 10.15
CA ALA A 212 -26.95 18.97 10.62
C ALA A 212 -25.94 17.83 10.38
N ILE A 213 -25.27 17.83 9.22
CA ILE A 213 -24.21 16.85 8.91
C ILE A 213 -22.99 17.09 9.81
N ILE A 214 -22.58 18.35 10.00
CA ILE A 214 -21.45 18.70 10.87
C ILE A 214 -21.71 18.24 12.30
N ASP A 215 -22.89 18.54 12.85
CA ASP A 215 -23.26 18.09 14.19
C ASP A 215 -23.27 16.57 14.29
N ALA A 216 -23.81 15.86 13.29
CA ALA A 216 -23.80 14.40 13.26
C ALA A 216 -22.38 13.81 13.16
N ILE A 217 -21.44 14.48 12.48
CA ILE A 217 -20.04 14.06 12.42
C ILE A 217 -19.37 14.25 13.79
N LEU A 218 -19.65 15.34 14.49
CA LEU A 218 -19.06 15.59 15.81
C LEU A 218 -19.59 14.61 16.86
N ASP A 219 -20.92 14.43 16.93
CA ASP A 219 -21.60 13.43 17.79
C ASP A 219 -21.14 11.99 17.48
N TRP A 220 -20.73 11.71 16.24
CA TRP A 220 -20.18 10.39 15.90
C TRP A 220 -18.83 10.12 16.58
N THR A 221 -18.08 11.19 16.90
CA THR A 221 -16.66 11.12 17.29
C THR A 221 -16.35 11.49 18.74
N ASP A 222 -17.21 12.24 19.41
CA ASP A 222 -17.04 12.57 20.83
C ASP A 222 -17.38 11.36 21.73
N GLU A 223 -16.99 11.42 23.00
CA GLU A 223 -17.08 10.25 23.90
C GLU A 223 -18.39 10.18 24.67
N ASP A 224 -19.22 11.24 24.61
CA ASP A 224 -20.46 11.33 25.36
C ASP A 224 -21.68 10.92 24.51
N ASP A 225 -22.87 11.05 25.06
CA ASP A 225 -24.14 10.75 24.38
C ASP A 225 -25.00 12.04 24.28
N GLU A 226 -24.38 13.23 24.41
CA GLU A 226 -25.05 14.52 24.39
C GLU A 226 -25.11 15.09 22.97
N ARG A 227 -26.24 14.87 22.28
CA ARG A 227 -26.43 15.39 20.93
C ARG A 227 -26.20 16.91 20.82
N ASN A 228 -25.48 17.31 19.77
CA ASN A 228 -25.43 18.71 19.32
C ASN A 228 -26.81 19.18 18.81
N PRO A 229 -27.04 20.51 18.63
CA PRO A 229 -28.37 21.07 18.34
C PRO A 229 -29.12 20.43 17.16
N MET A 230 -28.40 20.06 16.10
CA MET A 230 -28.92 19.40 14.90
C MET A 230 -28.36 17.97 14.71
N GLY A 231 -27.59 17.49 15.69
CA GLY A 231 -26.87 16.22 15.66
C GLY A 231 -27.73 15.00 15.99
N VAL A 232 -27.08 13.84 16.04
CA VAL A 232 -27.70 12.55 16.34
C VAL A 232 -26.72 11.60 17.02
N GLU A 233 -27.27 10.82 17.94
CA GLU A 233 -26.55 9.88 18.80
C GLU A 233 -27.03 8.43 18.61
N GLY A 234 -26.57 7.53 19.49
CA GLY A 234 -26.97 6.11 19.53
C GLY A 234 -28.48 5.86 19.42
N GLU A 235 -29.32 6.74 20.00
CA GLU A 235 -30.77 6.64 19.88
C GLU A 235 -31.23 6.63 18.41
N TYR A 236 -30.63 7.45 17.55
CA TYR A 236 -30.95 7.50 16.12
C TYR A 236 -30.46 6.25 15.39
N TYR A 237 -29.18 5.88 15.56
CA TYR A 237 -28.56 4.77 14.83
C TYR A 237 -29.15 3.41 15.22
N SER A 238 -29.63 3.27 16.45
CA SER A 238 -30.40 2.12 16.93
C SER A 238 -31.73 1.91 16.17
N THR A 239 -32.30 2.95 15.55
CA THR A 239 -33.55 2.83 14.77
C THR A 239 -33.34 2.35 13.33
N LEU A 240 -32.09 2.34 12.84
CA LEU A 240 -31.77 1.96 11.47
C LEU A 240 -31.86 0.44 11.29
N THR A 241 -31.87 -0.01 10.02
CA THR A 241 -31.87 -1.44 9.67
C THR A 241 -30.76 -1.72 8.64
N PRO A 242 -29.70 -2.46 9.01
CA PRO A 242 -29.41 -2.96 10.36
C PRO A 242 -29.13 -1.81 11.35
N SER A 243 -29.45 -2.03 12.62
CA SER A 243 -29.11 -1.09 13.69
C SER A 243 -27.62 -1.16 14.00
N TYR A 244 -27.03 -0.02 14.34
CA TYR A 244 -25.64 0.09 14.79
C TYR A 244 -25.52 1.23 15.80
N GLU A 245 -24.36 1.32 16.45
CA GLU A 245 -24.03 2.38 17.38
C GLU A 245 -23.06 3.36 16.71
N PRO A 246 -23.08 4.65 17.08
CA PRO A 246 -22.01 5.58 16.78
C PRO A 246 -20.69 5.08 17.38
N ARG A 247 -19.57 5.58 16.86
CA ARG A 247 -18.26 5.12 17.31
C ARG A 247 -17.94 5.60 18.73
N ASN A 248 -18.42 6.79 19.08
CA ASN A 248 -18.05 7.55 20.26
C ASN A 248 -16.52 7.62 20.43
N GLY A 249 -15.86 8.00 19.34
CA GLY A 249 -14.41 8.04 19.22
C GLY A 249 -13.95 8.32 17.79
N PRO A 250 -12.63 8.50 17.59
CA PRO A 250 -12.10 8.89 16.28
C PRO A 250 -12.38 7.83 15.22
N PHE A 251 -12.72 8.29 14.01
CA PHE A 251 -12.79 7.46 12.81
C PHE A 251 -11.53 6.62 12.67
N LEU A 252 -11.70 5.35 12.31
CA LEU A 252 -10.58 4.43 12.05
C LEU A 252 -10.16 4.39 10.58
N SER A 253 -11.07 4.83 9.70
CA SER A 253 -10.92 4.86 8.26
C SER A 253 -11.80 5.97 7.68
N VAL A 254 -11.44 6.51 6.53
CA VAL A 254 -12.22 7.59 5.89
C VAL A 254 -13.59 7.09 5.44
N GLU A 255 -13.68 5.82 5.03
CA GLU A 255 -14.90 5.12 4.58
C GLU A 255 -16.00 5.10 5.65
N GLU A 256 -15.64 5.16 6.93
CA GLU A 256 -16.58 5.11 8.04
C GLU A 256 -17.50 6.33 8.07
N ILE A 257 -17.12 7.45 7.44
CA ILE A 257 -17.96 8.65 7.32
C ILE A 257 -19.30 8.36 6.61
N MET A 258 -19.37 7.31 5.78
CA MET A 258 -20.62 6.90 5.13
C MET A 258 -21.68 6.36 6.10
N LEU A 259 -21.30 6.05 7.35
CA LEU A 259 -22.24 5.65 8.39
C LEU A 259 -22.87 6.84 9.11
N VAL A 260 -22.31 8.05 8.93
CA VAL A 260 -22.82 9.25 9.59
C VAL A 260 -24.09 9.72 8.91
N LYS A 261 -25.07 10.12 9.71
CA LYS A 261 -26.34 10.66 9.21
C LYS A 261 -26.11 11.86 8.28
N GLY A 262 -26.78 11.82 7.12
CA GLY A 262 -26.78 12.89 6.14
C GLY A 262 -25.64 12.83 5.13
N VAL A 263 -24.62 11.99 5.35
CA VAL A 263 -23.58 11.73 4.35
C VAL A 263 -24.12 10.75 3.31
N SER A 264 -24.32 11.22 2.07
CA SER A 264 -24.78 10.38 0.98
C SER A 264 -23.63 9.63 0.29
N GLU A 265 -23.94 8.53 -0.40
CA GLU A 265 -22.97 7.81 -1.22
C GLU A 265 -22.39 8.72 -2.33
N GLU A 266 -23.21 9.62 -2.86
CA GLU A 266 -22.80 10.63 -3.85
C GLU A 266 -21.85 11.66 -3.25
N MET A 267 -22.06 12.13 -2.02
CA MET A 267 -21.10 13.01 -1.33
C MET A 267 -19.76 12.30 -1.11
N TYR A 268 -19.81 11.03 -0.70
CA TYR A 268 -18.60 10.27 -0.43
C TYR A 268 -17.80 9.96 -1.70
N HIS A 269 -18.46 9.42 -2.73
CA HIS A 269 -17.84 9.03 -3.98
C HIS A 269 -17.69 10.19 -4.97
N GLY A 270 -18.31 11.35 -4.77
CA GLY A 270 -18.39 12.42 -5.75
C GLY A 270 -19.45 12.14 -6.82
N GLY A 271 -20.20 13.18 -7.19
CA GLY A 271 -21.23 13.11 -8.23
C GLY A 271 -20.65 12.94 -9.64
N PHE A 272 -21.44 12.42 -10.57
CA PHE A 272 -21.09 12.38 -11.98
C PHE A 272 -21.84 13.46 -12.74
N SER A 273 -21.11 14.42 -13.30
CA SER A 273 -21.66 15.49 -14.12
C SER A 273 -20.93 15.56 -15.46
N GLU A 274 -21.67 15.73 -16.56
CA GLU A 274 -21.13 15.90 -17.92
C GLU A 274 -20.10 14.83 -18.37
N GLY A 275 -20.21 13.61 -17.84
CA GLY A 275 -19.31 12.49 -18.18
C GLY A 275 -18.00 12.48 -17.40
N ALA A 276 -17.80 13.42 -16.47
CA ALA A 276 -16.69 13.44 -15.51
C ALA A 276 -17.20 13.22 -14.08
N ARG A 277 -16.35 12.64 -13.24
CA ARG A 277 -16.60 12.49 -11.81
C ARG A 277 -16.10 13.75 -11.09
N GLY A 278 -17.00 14.44 -10.40
CA GLY A 278 -16.64 15.55 -9.51
C GLY A 278 -15.94 15.07 -8.23
N PRO A 279 -15.35 15.98 -7.44
CA PRO A 279 -14.67 15.64 -6.20
C PRO A 279 -15.64 15.02 -5.19
N GLY A 280 -15.22 13.96 -4.51
CA GLY A 280 -15.93 13.36 -3.37
C GLY A 280 -15.20 13.58 -2.05
N LEU A 281 -15.89 13.35 -0.93
CA LEU A 281 -15.29 13.42 0.40
C LEU A 281 -14.04 12.53 0.52
N LYS A 282 -14.00 11.37 -0.14
CA LYS A 282 -12.82 10.48 -0.12
C LYS A 282 -11.57 11.08 -0.79
N ASP A 283 -11.75 12.05 -1.70
CA ASP A 283 -10.65 12.68 -2.40
C ASP A 283 -10.03 13.79 -1.54
N ILE A 284 -10.86 14.49 -0.75
CA ILE A 284 -10.43 15.57 0.16
C ILE A 284 -10.04 15.10 1.57
N LEU A 285 -10.65 14.02 2.09
CA LEU A 285 -10.46 13.57 3.47
C LEU A 285 -9.28 12.60 3.61
N GLY A 286 -8.59 12.67 4.74
CA GLY A 286 -7.47 11.82 5.12
C GLY A 286 -7.46 11.47 6.60
N MET A 287 -6.66 10.47 6.96
CA MET A 287 -6.50 9.99 8.34
C MET A 287 -5.52 10.83 9.18
N SER A 288 -5.20 12.02 8.69
CA SER A 288 -4.23 12.93 9.27
C SER A 288 -4.64 13.38 10.68
N PRO A 289 -3.71 13.90 11.49
CA PRO A 289 -3.99 14.37 12.85
C PRO A 289 -5.12 15.41 12.90
N PRO A 290 -6.00 15.37 13.92
CA PRO A 290 -7.19 16.22 14.00
C PRO A 290 -6.88 17.71 14.22
N ASN A 291 -5.65 18.05 14.58
CA ASN A 291 -5.21 19.41 14.88
C ASN A 291 -4.65 20.18 13.68
N ILE A 292 -4.68 19.60 12.48
CA ILE A 292 -4.33 20.32 11.25
C ILE A 292 -5.45 21.32 10.97
N THR A 293 -5.08 22.59 10.86
CA THR A 293 -6.01 23.71 10.60
C THR A 293 -5.75 24.40 9.27
N HIS A 294 -4.59 24.13 8.66
CA HIS A 294 -4.16 24.73 7.40
C HIS A 294 -3.55 23.65 6.49
N PHE A 295 -3.86 23.72 5.20
CA PHE A 295 -3.35 22.86 4.15
C PHE A 295 -2.06 23.41 3.56
N ASP A 296 -1.12 22.54 3.24
CA ASP A 296 0.11 22.96 2.56
C ASP A 296 -0.18 23.14 1.07
N ILE A 297 -0.15 24.39 0.59
CA ILE A 297 -0.47 24.75 -0.80
C ILE A 297 0.47 24.10 -1.81
N ASN A 298 1.70 23.76 -1.40
CA ASN A 298 2.65 23.09 -2.28
C ASN A 298 2.32 21.59 -2.45
N SER A 299 1.52 20.99 -1.57
CA SER A 299 1.28 19.53 -1.57
C SER A 299 -0.19 19.12 -1.61
N CYS A 300 -1.13 20.02 -1.34
CA CYS A 300 -2.56 19.72 -1.32
C CYS A 300 -3.06 19.22 -2.69
N SER A 301 -4.09 18.38 -2.67
CA SER A 301 -4.70 17.89 -3.90
C SER A 301 -5.46 19.01 -4.63
N ARG A 302 -5.82 18.77 -5.89
CA ARG A 302 -6.66 19.70 -6.67
C ARG A 302 -8.00 19.92 -5.97
N GLU A 303 -8.58 18.85 -5.47
CA GLU A 303 -9.88 18.84 -4.83
C GLU A 303 -9.88 19.72 -3.57
N ILE A 304 -8.78 19.74 -2.82
CA ILE A 304 -8.62 20.67 -1.69
C ILE A 304 -8.54 22.13 -2.16
N LEU A 305 -7.85 22.42 -3.26
CA LEU A 305 -7.78 23.78 -3.82
C LEU A 305 -9.18 24.26 -4.23
N VAL A 306 -9.89 23.46 -5.01
CA VAL A 306 -11.26 23.78 -5.47
C VAL A 306 -12.20 23.91 -4.27
N ALA A 307 -12.18 22.97 -3.32
CA ALA A 307 -13.05 22.97 -2.15
C ALA A 307 -12.84 24.18 -1.24
N PHE A 308 -11.58 24.49 -0.90
CA PHE A 308 -11.27 25.46 0.15
C PHE A 308 -11.00 26.87 -0.36
N LEU A 309 -10.63 27.03 -1.64
CA LEU A 309 -10.50 28.35 -2.26
C LEU A 309 -11.75 28.76 -3.04
N GLU A 310 -12.65 27.82 -3.36
CA GLU A 310 -13.79 28.02 -4.28
C GLU A 310 -13.35 28.64 -5.60
N VAL A 311 -12.26 28.08 -6.15
CA VAL A 311 -11.69 28.46 -7.44
C VAL A 311 -12.16 27.52 -8.54
N SER A 312 -12.07 28.00 -9.77
CA SER A 312 -12.28 27.17 -10.96
C SER A 312 -11.22 26.06 -11.08
N ASP A 313 -11.55 24.99 -11.83
CA ASP A 313 -10.60 23.92 -12.12
C ASP A 313 -9.36 24.43 -12.86
N GLU A 314 -9.52 25.46 -13.69
CA GLU A 314 -8.43 26.14 -14.39
C GLU A 314 -7.49 26.87 -13.41
N GLU A 315 -8.03 27.67 -12.50
CA GLU A 315 -7.22 28.35 -11.47
C GLU A 315 -6.50 27.35 -10.56
N ALA A 316 -7.17 26.25 -10.18
CA ALA A 316 -6.54 25.18 -9.43
C ALA A 316 -5.40 24.51 -10.22
N GLN A 317 -5.57 24.32 -11.54
CA GLN A 317 -4.51 23.82 -12.42
C GLN A 317 -3.34 24.79 -12.49
N GLU A 318 -3.57 26.09 -12.59
CA GLU A 318 -2.50 27.10 -12.62
C GLU A 318 -1.63 27.06 -11.36
N ILE A 319 -2.25 26.88 -10.18
CA ILE A 319 -1.51 26.67 -8.92
C ILE A 319 -0.65 25.41 -8.99
N ILE A 320 -1.20 24.31 -9.52
CA ILE A 320 -0.51 23.01 -9.62
C ILE A 320 0.68 23.12 -10.57
N ASP A 321 0.48 23.69 -11.75
CA ASP A 321 1.55 23.87 -12.75
C ASP A 321 2.67 24.75 -12.20
N ALA A 322 2.32 25.86 -11.55
CA ALA A 322 3.28 26.78 -10.96
C ALA A 322 4.12 26.12 -9.85
N ARG A 323 3.50 25.38 -8.92
CA ARG A 323 4.24 24.71 -7.83
C ARG A 323 5.08 23.52 -8.31
N GLU A 324 4.74 22.90 -9.44
CA GLU A 324 5.55 21.84 -10.07
C GLU A 324 6.83 22.40 -10.71
N GLU A 325 6.74 23.58 -11.34
CA GLU A 325 7.91 24.30 -11.82
C GLU A 325 8.78 24.75 -10.66
N LYS A 326 8.19 25.45 -9.69
CA LYS A 326 8.85 25.93 -8.48
C LYS A 326 7.88 26.02 -7.30
N ALA A 327 8.21 25.35 -6.20
CA ALA A 327 7.43 25.45 -4.96
C ALA A 327 7.33 26.91 -4.48
N PHE A 328 6.13 27.31 -4.04
CA PHE A 328 5.89 28.64 -3.50
C PHE A 328 6.65 28.85 -2.20
N GLU A 329 7.26 30.02 -2.04
CA GLU A 329 7.99 30.41 -0.83
C GLU A 329 7.12 31.19 0.15
N ASN A 330 6.12 31.92 -0.38
CA ASN A 330 5.13 32.65 0.41
C ASN A 330 3.73 32.51 -0.20
N VAL A 331 2.73 32.59 0.67
CA VAL A 331 1.32 32.31 0.33
C VAL A 331 0.81 33.34 -0.69
N GLN A 332 1.38 34.55 -0.69
CA GLN A 332 1.05 35.62 -1.63
C GLN A 332 1.45 35.32 -3.09
N GLU A 333 2.49 34.51 -3.33
CA GLU A 333 2.85 34.07 -4.69
C GLU A 333 1.71 33.27 -5.32
N ALA A 334 1.13 32.32 -4.59
CA ALA A 334 -0.04 31.58 -5.06
C ALA A 334 -1.28 32.47 -5.16
N GLY A 335 -1.45 33.44 -4.26
CA GLY A 335 -2.53 34.42 -4.33
C GLY A 335 -2.53 35.28 -5.60
N SER A 336 -1.41 35.39 -6.32
CA SER A 336 -1.32 36.11 -7.58
C SER A 336 -1.88 35.35 -8.80
N LEU A 337 -2.14 34.05 -8.64
CA LEU A 337 -2.65 33.14 -9.67
C LEU A 337 -4.16 32.93 -9.61
N ILE A 338 -4.83 33.51 -8.60
CA ILE A 338 -6.26 33.31 -8.35
C ILE A 338 -7.00 34.63 -8.27
N SER A 339 -8.33 34.55 -8.33
CA SER A 339 -9.21 35.69 -8.08
C SER A 339 -9.01 36.33 -6.70
N LEU A 340 -9.34 37.63 -6.60
CA LEU A 340 -9.23 38.39 -5.36
C LEU A 340 -10.12 37.82 -4.24
N GLU A 341 -11.28 37.26 -4.60
CA GLU A 341 -12.21 36.63 -3.66
C GLU A 341 -11.63 35.36 -3.01
N ALA A 342 -10.94 34.53 -3.80
CA ALA A 342 -10.28 33.33 -3.32
C ALA A 342 -9.05 33.62 -2.43
N THR A 343 -8.45 34.82 -2.55
CA THR A 343 -7.27 35.23 -1.79
C THR A 343 -7.54 35.32 -0.27
N ASP A 344 -8.76 35.70 0.12
CA ASP A 344 -9.14 35.76 1.54
C ASP A 344 -9.14 34.35 2.16
N LYS A 345 -9.69 33.36 1.44
CA LYS A 345 -9.73 31.95 1.86
C LYS A 345 -8.36 31.30 1.88
N LEU A 346 -7.49 31.70 0.96
CA LEU A 346 -6.11 31.25 0.88
C LEU A 346 -5.35 31.54 2.18
N SER A 347 -5.52 32.73 2.76
CA SER A 347 -4.92 33.04 4.07
C SER A 347 -5.57 32.32 5.27
N LYS A 348 -6.86 31.96 5.13
CA LYS A 348 -7.65 31.28 6.18
C LYS A 348 -7.32 29.79 6.29
N PHE A 349 -7.12 29.11 5.16
CA PHE A 349 -7.03 27.66 5.10
C PHE A 349 -5.68 27.12 4.62
N PHE A 350 -4.79 27.95 4.08
CA PHE A 350 -3.53 27.46 3.50
C PHE A 350 -2.28 28.01 4.17
N THR A 351 -1.21 27.23 4.08
CA THR A 351 0.14 27.56 4.53
C THR A 351 1.16 26.97 3.55
N ILE A 352 2.42 27.36 3.70
CA ILE A 352 3.56 26.77 2.93
C ILE A 352 4.42 25.89 3.82
N LYS A 353 4.28 26.00 5.14
CA LYS A 353 4.98 25.09 6.03
C LYS A 353 4.28 23.75 5.94
N SER A 354 4.87 22.82 5.19
CA SER A 354 4.58 21.40 5.37
C SER A 354 4.63 21.11 6.86
N GLY A 355 3.52 20.64 7.42
CA GLY A 355 3.42 20.38 8.85
C GLY A 355 4.57 19.49 9.32
N ASN A 356 4.77 19.36 10.63
CA ASN A 356 5.75 18.38 11.12
C ASN A 356 5.30 16.92 10.91
N HIS A 357 4.20 16.67 10.22
CA HIS A 357 3.59 15.36 10.02
C HIS A 357 3.66 14.94 8.56
N PHE A 358 4.10 13.70 8.34
CA PHE A 358 4.28 13.13 7.01
C PHE A 358 3.93 11.65 7.03
N THR A 359 3.40 11.12 5.94
CA THR A 359 3.39 9.68 5.69
C THR A 359 4.52 9.31 4.76
N ILE A 360 5.27 8.29 5.15
CA ILE A 360 6.32 7.68 4.33
C ILE A 360 5.85 6.28 3.98
N LYS A 361 5.49 6.04 2.71
CA LYS A 361 5.34 4.68 2.20
C LYS A 361 6.64 4.25 1.54
N SER A 362 7.01 3.00 1.77
CA SER A 362 8.15 2.34 1.14
C SER A 362 7.76 0.95 0.67
N THR A 363 8.05 0.62 -0.57
CA THR A 363 7.89 -0.73 -1.13
C THR A 363 9.25 -1.34 -1.38
N GLY A 364 9.49 -2.53 -0.83
CA GLY A 364 10.71 -3.31 -1.01
C GLY A 364 10.58 -4.31 -2.15
N PHE A 365 11.61 -4.38 -2.99
CA PHE A 365 11.71 -5.18 -4.20
C PHE A 365 12.95 -6.07 -4.10
N ILE A 366 12.80 -7.38 -4.30
CA ILE A 366 13.93 -8.31 -4.41
C ILE A 366 14.26 -8.50 -5.89
N PHE A 367 15.55 -8.52 -6.24
CA PHE A 367 16.00 -8.81 -7.60
C PHE A 367 15.55 -10.20 -8.04
N ASP A 368 15.09 -10.31 -9.29
CA ASP A 368 14.64 -11.58 -9.89
C ASP A 368 13.52 -12.31 -9.13
N SER A 369 12.83 -11.64 -8.20
CA SER A 369 11.65 -12.14 -7.50
C SER A 369 10.46 -11.22 -7.76
N PRO A 370 9.24 -11.77 -7.95
CA PRO A 370 8.02 -10.99 -8.02
C PRO A 370 7.54 -10.53 -6.63
N VAL A 371 8.18 -10.99 -5.54
CA VAL A 371 7.77 -10.63 -4.18
C VAL A 371 8.02 -9.15 -3.94
N ARG A 372 6.97 -8.48 -3.45
CA ARG A 372 6.97 -7.08 -3.02
C ARG A 372 6.37 -7.00 -1.63
N TYR A 373 6.80 -6.01 -0.89
CA TYR A 373 6.24 -5.76 0.44
C TYR A 373 6.23 -4.27 0.70
N THR A 374 5.10 -3.73 1.16
CA THR A 374 4.91 -2.31 1.37
C THR A 374 4.74 -2.02 2.85
N VAL A 375 5.41 -0.97 3.31
CA VAL A 375 5.32 -0.45 4.67
C VAL A 375 4.97 1.03 4.57
N GLU A 376 4.02 1.47 5.38
CA GLU A 376 3.57 2.85 5.48
C GLU A 376 3.72 3.30 6.94
N GLU A 377 4.41 4.43 7.13
CA GLU A 377 4.59 5.04 8.45
C GLU A 377 4.18 6.50 8.47
N GLU A 378 3.26 6.81 9.37
CA GLU A 378 2.96 8.19 9.73
C GLU A 378 3.98 8.65 10.77
N VAL A 379 4.68 9.74 10.47
CA VAL A 379 5.79 10.25 11.27
C VAL A 379 5.59 11.72 11.60
N ARG A 380 5.84 12.06 12.87
CA ARG A 380 5.96 13.46 13.31
C ARG A 380 7.42 13.81 13.56
N TYR A 381 7.93 14.81 12.85
CA TYR A 381 9.24 15.41 13.06
C TYR A 381 9.24 16.27 14.32
N ILE A 382 10.05 15.90 15.31
CA ILE A 382 10.08 16.57 16.63
C ILE A 382 11.11 17.71 16.69
N GLY A 383 11.86 17.95 15.61
CA GLY A 383 12.89 19.01 15.57
C GLY A 383 14.18 18.66 16.33
N GLY A 384 15.23 19.42 16.09
CA GLY A 384 16.48 19.40 16.86
C GLY A 384 17.49 18.29 16.55
N GLN A 385 17.09 17.05 16.25
CA GLN A 385 18.06 15.93 16.10
C GLN A 385 17.63 14.79 15.15
N LYS A 386 16.99 15.07 14.00
CA LYS A 386 16.48 14.00 13.10
C LYS A 386 15.56 12.99 13.81
N VAL A 387 14.87 13.43 14.86
CA VAL A 387 13.99 12.57 15.66
C VAL A 387 12.59 12.63 15.08
N TYR A 388 12.05 11.45 14.77
CA TYR A 388 10.68 11.24 14.34
C TYR A 388 9.96 10.42 15.41
N SER A 389 8.76 10.81 15.82
CA SER A 389 7.83 9.88 16.49
C SER A 389 6.99 9.18 15.45
N ILE A 390 6.93 7.85 15.53
CA ILE A 390 6.01 7.04 14.74
C ILE A 390 4.64 7.15 15.39
N ILE A 391 3.64 7.60 14.62
CA ILE A 391 2.24 7.71 15.07
C ILE A 391 1.49 6.45 14.69
N SER A 392 1.70 5.98 13.46
CA SER A 392 1.06 4.79 12.92
C SER A 392 2.03 4.00 12.05
N HIS A 393 1.86 2.68 12.04
CA HIS A 393 2.63 1.74 11.21
C HIS A 393 1.65 0.74 10.60
N LYS A 394 1.59 0.71 9.27
CA LYS A 394 0.78 -0.24 8.50
C LYS A 394 1.68 -0.99 7.54
N ASP A 395 1.45 -2.29 7.40
CA ASP A 395 2.12 -3.12 6.43
C ASP A 395 1.15 -3.98 5.62
N PHE A 396 1.46 -4.14 4.33
CA PHE A 396 0.67 -4.97 3.44
C PHE A 396 1.47 -5.47 2.24
N THR A 397 1.02 -6.58 1.67
CA THR A 397 1.52 -7.09 0.39
C THR A 397 0.60 -6.60 -0.73
N LEU A 398 1.16 -5.88 -1.72
CA LEU A 398 0.42 -5.57 -2.93
C LEU A 398 0.13 -6.86 -3.71
N GLU A 399 -1.15 -7.19 -3.90
CA GLU A 399 -1.57 -8.35 -4.70
C GLU A 399 -1.63 -8.04 -6.21
N HIS A 400 -1.65 -6.76 -6.60
CA HIS A 400 -1.72 -6.30 -8.00
C HIS A 400 -0.57 -5.34 -8.32
N ALA A 401 -0.04 -5.47 -9.54
CA ALA A 401 1.29 -5.00 -9.95
C ALA A 401 1.36 -3.56 -10.48
N ASP A 402 0.22 -2.88 -10.63
CA ASP A 402 0.15 -1.76 -11.57
C ASP A 402 0.43 -0.38 -10.96
N GLU A 403 0.36 -0.16 -9.63
CA GLU A 403 0.42 1.19 -9.04
C GLU A 403 1.81 1.66 -8.52
N ALA A 404 2.87 0.85 -8.60
CA ALA A 404 4.14 1.19 -7.90
C ALA A 404 5.45 0.76 -8.58
N ASP A 405 5.41 0.22 -9.80
CA ASP A 405 6.62 -0.22 -10.51
C ASP A 405 7.08 0.83 -11.53
N PRO A 406 8.22 1.51 -11.34
CA PRO A 406 8.76 2.46 -12.32
C PRO A 406 9.22 1.81 -13.62
N ARG A 407 9.11 0.48 -13.78
CA ARG A 407 9.19 -0.21 -15.09
C ARG A 407 7.90 -0.09 -15.91
N ASN A 408 6.84 0.44 -15.32
CA ASN A 408 5.58 0.76 -15.98
C ASN A 408 5.57 2.28 -16.24
N GLU A 409 6.02 2.69 -17.42
CA GLU A 409 6.07 4.11 -17.86
C GLU A 409 4.66 4.73 -18.07
N ASN A 410 3.58 4.06 -17.64
CA ASN A 410 2.20 4.45 -17.95
C ASN A 410 1.44 5.10 -16.77
N ASP A 411 2.06 5.29 -15.60
CA ASP A 411 1.36 5.86 -14.43
C ASP A 411 1.34 7.40 -14.40
N ASP A 412 1.83 8.07 -15.46
CA ASP A 412 1.78 9.54 -15.61
C ASP A 412 0.52 10.03 -16.36
N GLU A 413 -0.39 9.13 -16.74
CA GLU A 413 -1.71 9.48 -17.27
C GLU A 413 -2.80 8.82 -16.40
N LEU A 414 -3.27 9.52 -15.36
CA LEU A 414 -4.65 9.45 -14.84
C LEU A 414 -4.94 10.60 -13.88
#